data_AF-A0A0R1YDL1-F1
#
_entry.id   AF-A0A0R1YDL1-F1
#
_cell.length_a   1.000
_cell.length_b   1.000
_cell.length_c   1.000
_cell.angle_alpha   90.00
_cell.angle_beta   90.00
_cell.angle_gamma   90.00
#
_symmetry.space_group_name_H-M   'P 1'
#
loop_
_entity.id
_entity.type
_entity.pdbx_description
1 polymer ?
#
loop_
_entity_poly.entity_id
_entity_poly.type
_entity_poly.pdbx_seq_one_letter_code
_entity_poly.pdbx_strand_id
1 'polypeptide(L)' 'MAQQRRGGRRRRKVDYIAANHIDYVDYKDVDLLKRFISERGKILPRRVTGTSAKNQRKVANAIKRARIMGLLPFVAED' A
#
# COMPACT_ATOMS: atom_id res chain seq x y z
N MET A 1 -14.68 31.55 25.23
CA MET A 1 -15.19 30.86 24.03
C MET A 1 -14.07 30.06 23.40
N ALA A 2 -13.98 28.76 23.67
CA ALA A 2 -12.96 27.91 23.07
C ALA A 2 -13.35 27.65 21.61
N GLN A 3 -12.57 28.19 20.66
CA GLN A 3 -12.77 27.95 19.24
C GLN A 3 -12.60 26.45 18.97
N GLN A 4 -13.71 25.78 18.71
CA GLN A 4 -13.73 24.39 18.31
C GLN A 4 -13.05 24.28 16.95
N ARG A 5 -11.78 23.87 16.95
CA ARG A 5 -11.03 23.53 15.74
C ARG A 5 -11.78 22.40 15.06
N ARG A 6 -12.64 22.74 14.10
CA ARG A 6 -13.29 21.79 13.19
C ARG A 6 -12.17 21.12 12.39
N GLY A 7 -11.62 20.04 12.94
CA GLY A 7 -10.68 19.18 12.26
C GLY A 7 -11.35 18.68 10.99
N GLY A 8 -10.98 19.27 9.85
CA GLY A 8 -11.54 18.94 8.55
C GLY A 8 -11.51 17.43 8.37
N ARG A 9 -12.69 16.86 8.06
CA ARG A 9 -12.90 15.42 7.88
C ARG A 9 -11.95 14.95 6.77
N ARG A 10 -10.80 14.38 7.14
CA ARG A 10 -9.81 13.87 6.17
C ARG A 10 -10.54 12.91 5.22
N ARG A 11 -10.49 13.22 3.93
CA ARG A 11 -11.13 12.43 2.87
C ARG A 11 -10.73 10.96 3.05
N ARG A 12 -11.71 10.06 3.09
CA ARG A 12 -11.45 8.62 3.20
C ARG A 12 -10.59 8.21 2.01
N LYS A 13 -9.43 7.62 2.27
CA LYS A 13 -8.59 7.04 1.23
C LYS A 13 -9.32 5.81 0.67
N VAL A 14 -9.33 5.70 -0.65
CA VAL A 14 -10.00 4.62 -1.38
C VAL A 14 -9.02 3.47 -1.56
N ASP A 15 -9.51 2.25 -1.40
CA ASP A 15 -8.74 1.04 -1.69
C ASP A 15 -8.53 0.92 -3.20
N TYR A 16 -7.29 1.12 -3.66
CA TYR A 16 -6.93 1.05 -5.07
C TYR A 16 -7.25 -0.31 -5.71
N ILE A 17 -7.08 -1.40 -4.97
CA ILE A 17 -7.30 -2.75 -5.50
C ILE A 17 -8.79 -2.98 -5.73
N ALA A 18 -9.61 -2.58 -4.76
CA ALA A 18 -11.06 -2.69 -4.89
C ALA A 18 -11.61 -1.74 -5.96
N ALA A 19 -11.08 -0.51 -6.05
CA ALA A 19 -11.54 0.49 -7.02
C ALA A 19 -11.22 0.11 -8.47
N ASN A 20 -10.14 -0.64 -8.71
CA ASN A 20 -9.75 -1.10 -10.04
C ASN A 20 -10.19 -2.55 -10.32
N HIS A 21 -11.05 -3.14 -9.47
CA HIS A 21 -11.53 -4.52 -9.61
C HIS A 21 -10.41 -5.56 -9.78
N ILE A 22 -9.31 -5.39 -9.05
CA ILE A 22 -8.17 -6.30 -9.12
C ILE A 22 -8.43 -7.48 -8.18
N ASP A 23 -8.79 -8.63 -8.75
CA ASP A 23 -9.12 -9.84 -7.98
C ASP A 23 -7.87 -10.53 -7.41
N TYR A 24 -6.78 -10.53 -8.19
CA TYR A 24 -5.52 -11.16 -7.87
C TYR A 24 -4.36 -10.16 -7.93
N VAL A 25 -3.49 -10.22 -6.92
CA VAL A 25 -2.27 -9.39 -6.86
C VAL A 25 -1.09 -10.30 -7.12
N ASP A 26 -0.57 -10.28 -8.35
CA ASP A 26 0.61 -11.08 -8.71
C ASP A 26 1.88 -10.43 -8.13
N TYR A 27 2.83 -11.26 -7.74
CA TYR A 27 4.15 -10.80 -7.28
C TYR A 27 5.05 -10.32 -8.43
N LYS A 28 4.71 -10.70 -9.67
CA LYS A 28 5.41 -10.29 -10.89
C LYS A 28 5.06 -8.87 -11.35
N ASP A 29 3.93 -8.32 -10.89
CA ASP A 29 3.46 -6.98 -11.26
C ASP A 29 4.19 -5.90 -10.44
N VAL A 30 5.48 -5.71 -10.71
CA VAL A 30 6.35 -4.81 -9.94
C VAL A 30 5.81 -3.39 -9.89
N ASP A 31 5.23 -2.89 -10.97
CA ASP A 31 4.68 -1.52 -11.05
C ASP A 31 3.45 -1.31 -10.16
N LEU A 32 2.63 -2.35 -9.99
CA LEU A 32 1.52 -2.33 -9.04
C LEU A 32 2.06 -2.34 -7.61
N LEU A 33 3.02 -3.22 -7.31
CA LEU A 33 3.58 -3.40 -5.97
C LEU A 33 4.40 -2.19 -5.50
N LYS A 34 5.07 -1.50 -6.41
CA LYS A 34 5.82 -0.25 -6.15
C LYS A 34 4.96 0.83 -5.49
N ARG A 35 3.65 0.88 -5.79
CA ARG A 35 2.70 1.83 -5.17
C ARG A 35 2.45 1.56 -3.68
N PHE A 36 2.75 0.35 -3.21
CA PHE A 36 2.51 -0.09 -1.83
C PHE A 36 3.79 -0.20 -1.00
N ILE A 37 4.93 0.23 -1.55
CA ILE A 37 6.20 0.35 -0.83
C ILE A 37 6.60 1.83 -0.73
N SER A 38 7.37 2.17 0.30
CA SER A 38 8.06 3.45 0.39
C SER A 38 9.25 3.48 -0.54
N GLU A 39 9.82 4.65 -0.80
CA GLU A 39 11.09 4.82 -1.50
C GLU A 39 12.20 3.95 -0.89
N ARG A 40 12.29 3.90 0.44
CA ARG A 40 13.23 3.04 1.19
C ARG A 40 12.95 1.53 1.12
N GLY A 41 11.99 1.11 0.31
CA GLY A 41 11.61 -0.30 0.14
C GLY A 41 10.70 -0.88 1.22
N LYS A 42 10.30 -0.16 2.28
CA LYS A 42 9.40 -0.67 3.34
C LYS A 42 7.94 -0.75 2.88
N ILE A 43 7.16 -1.72 3.35
CA ILE A 43 5.73 -1.83 3.01
C ILE A 43 4.95 -0.70 3.68
N LEU A 44 4.16 0.05 2.90
CA LEU A 44 3.33 1.12 3.42
C LEU A 44 2.17 0.56 4.27
N PRO A 45 1.85 1.18 5.43
CA PRO A 45 0.76 0.73 6.26
C PRO A 45 -0.60 1.09 5.64
N ARG A 46 -1.64 0.30 5.92
CA ARG A 46 -3.01 0.49 5.37
C ARG A 46 -3.57 1.90 5.53
N ARG A 47 -3.18 2.61 6.60
CA ARG A 47 -3.63 4.00 6.88
C ARG A 47 -3.14 5.00 5.83
N VAL A 48 -2.03 4.68 5.16
CA VAL A 48 -1.45 5.48 4.09
C VAL A 48 -2.03 5.09 2.74
N THR A 49 -2.20 3.79 2.47
CA THR A 49 -2.68 3.29 1.17
C THR A 49 -4.20 3.29 1.02
N GLY A 50 -4.95 3.27 2.13
CA GLY A 50 -6.42 3.19 2.11
C GLY A 50 -6.97 1.79 1.82
N THR A 51 -6.12 0.78 1.69
CA THR A 51 -6.52 -0.59 1.36
C THR A 51 -7.28 -1.27 2.49
N SER A 52 -8.27 -2.09 2.13
CA SER A 52 -8.96 -2.98 3.05
C SER A 52 -8.00 -3.98 3.70
N ALA A 53 -8.37 -4.52 4.87
CA ALA A 53 -7.52 -5.49 5.58
C ALA A 53 -7.25 -6.76 4.74
N LYS A 54 -8.22 -7.19 3.93
CA LYS A 54 -8.08 -8.35 3.03
C LYS A 54 -7.07 -8.06 1.93
N ASN A 55 -7.18 -6.92 1.26
CA ASN A 55 -6.29 -6.55 0.16
C ASN A 55 -4.88 -6.24 0.67
N GLN A 56 -4.73 -5.60 1.84
CA GLN A 56 -3.42 -5.39 2.45
C GLN A 56 -2.67 -6.72 2.69
N ARG A 57 -3.36 -7.78 3.13
CA ARG A 57 -2.73 -9.10 3.31
C ARG A 57 -2.27 -9.71 1.97
N LYS A 58 -3.10 -9.59 0.92
CA LYS A 58 -2.75 -10.04 -0.44
C LYS A 58 -1.50 -9.33 -0.95
N VAL A 59 -1.49 -8.00 -0.87
CA VAL A 59 -0.35 -7.15 -1.27
C VAL A 59 0.90 -7.48 -0.49
N ALA A 60 0.81 -7.59 0.84
CA ALA A 60 1.97 -7.89 1.67
C ALA A 60 2.60 -9.25 1.31
N ASN A 61 1.77 -10.26 1.00
CA ASN A 61 2.26 -11.56 0.55
C ASN A 61 2.91 -11.48 -0.83
N ALA A 62 2.31 -10.75 -1.77
CA ALA A 62 2.88 -10.52 -3.09
C ALA A 62 4.23 -9.79 -3.02
N ILE A 63 4.34 -8.73 -2.21
CA ILE A 63 5.61 -8.00 -2.00
C ILE A 63 6.67 -8.91 -1.39
N LYS A 64 6.33 -9.72 -0.38
CA LYS A 64 7.29 -10.65 0.23
C LYS A 64 7.81 -11.68 -0.79
N ARG A 65 6.94 -12.21 -1.64
CA ARG A 65 7.34 -13.11 -2.74
C ARG A 65 8.24 -12.39 -3.75
N ALA A 66 7.84 -11.20 -4.20
CA ALA A 66 8.62 -10.39 -5.13
C ALA A 66 10.04 -10.09 -4.61
N ARG A 67 10.18 -9.83 -3.30
CA ARG A 67 11.48 -9.62 -2.67
C ARG A 67 12.36 -10.86 -2.66
N ILE A 68 11.80 -12.03 -2.35
CA ILE A 68 12.55 -13.30 -2.40
C ILE A 68 13.01 -13.61 -3.83
N MET A 69 12.21 -13.26 -4.82
CA MET A 69 12.53 -13.44 -6.25
C MET A 69 13.48 -12.36 -6.82
N GLY A 70 13.90 -11.38 -6.01
CA GLY A 70 14.80 -10.30 -6.46
C GLY A 70 14.13 -9.20 -7.31
N LEU A 71 12.80 -9.19 -7.41
CA LEU A 71 12.05 -8.19 -8.18
C LEU A 71 11.87 -6.86 -7.42
N LEU A 72 11.93 -6.90 -6.08
CA LEU A 72 11.82 -5.74 -5.21
C LEU A 72 12.90 -5.76 -4.13
N PRO A 73 13.46 -4.60 -3.74
CA PRO A 73 14.45 -4.55 -2.67
C PRO A 73 13.83 -4.73 -1.28
N PHE A 74 14.62 -5.27 -0.35
CA PHE A 74 14.29 -5.26 1.09
C PHE A 74 14.57 -3.90 1.72
N VAL A 75 15.68 -3.28 1.31
CA VAL A 75 16.12 -1.93 1.65
C VAL A 75 16.58 -1.28 0.37
N ALA A 76 16.10 -0.06 0.11
CA ALA A 76 16.66 0.81 -0.91
C ALA A 76 17.39 1.95 -0.19
N GLU A 77 18.62 2.22 -0.62
CA GLU A 77 19.37 3.40 -0.18
C GLU A 77 18.90 4.61 -1.02
N ASP A 78 18.87 5.78 -0.38
CA ASP A 78 18.50 7.05 -1.02
C ASP A 78 19.60 7.51 -2.00
#